data_AF-A0A924GIF5-F1
#
_entry.id   AF-A0A924GIF5-F1
#
_cell.length_a   1.000
_cell.length_b   1.000
_cell.length_c   1.000
_cell.angle_alpha   90.00
_cell.angle_beta   90.00
_cell.angle_gamma   90.00
#
_symmetry.space_group_name_H-M   'P 1'
#
loop_
_entity.id
_entity.type
_entity.pdbx_description
1 polymer ?
#
loop_
_entity_poly.entity_id
_entity_poly.type
_entity_poly.pdbx_seq_one_letter_code
_entity_poly.pdbx_strand_id
1 'polypeptide(L)'
;MSKSTGEQMLTQLQIRVLLGLSAVVFSLTGCSSTSDIEYGSDAANDLPDSYEQSEEQAQDEADAYLDQQRSEDFASAGWGCTWDPTMNDNWHDDYVCSNGTSYDRPNLLPGDSFVERWEIDAAAADYETSLNR
;
A
#
# COMPACT_ATOMS: atom_id res chain seq x y z
N MET A 1 37.06 34.06 38.24
CA MET A 1 37.91 33.02 37.60
C MET A 1 36.99 31.99 36.99
N SER A 2 36.60 32.21 35.73
CA SER A 2 35.70 31.32 34.98
C SER A 2 36.48 30.14 34.44
N LYS A 3 36.00 28.93 34.71
CA LYS A 3 36.61 27.68 34.25
C LYS A 3 35.81 27.17 33.05
N SER A 4 36.53 27.06 31.94
CA SER A 4 36.14 26.57 30.63
C SER A 4 35.38 25.24 30.67
N THR A 5 34.18 25.21 30.10
CA THR A 5 33.42 23.98 29.75
C THR A 5 33.25 23.99 28.24
N GLY A 6 34.18 23.35 27.54
CA GLY A 6 34.21 23.32 26.09
C GLY A 6 34.95 22.09 25.55
N GLU A 7 34.77 20.91 26.14
CA GLU A 7 35.39 19.66 25.65
C GLU A 7 34.54 18.42 26.02
N GLN A 8 33.27 18.34 25.59
CA GLN A 8 32.41 17.16 25.85
C GLN A 8 31.56 16.73 24.63
N MET A 9 31.87 17.17 23.40
CA MET A 9 31.00 16.94 22.24
C MET A 9 31.58 16.14 21.06
N LEU A 10 32.74 15.49 21.21
CA LEU A 10 33.30 14.67 20.13
C LEU A 10 33.95 13.39 20.69
N THR A 11 33.22 12.27 20.83
CA THR A 11 33.78 10.88 20.87
C THR A 11 32.75 9.75 21.13
N GLN A 12 31.49 9.87 20.74
CA GLN A 12 30.53 8.72 20.80
C GLN A 12 29.77 8.50 19.49
N LEU A 13 30.33 8.99 18.38
CA LEU A 13 30.00 8.55 17.04
C LEU A 13 31.16 7.66 16.59
N GLN A 14 30.85 6.55 15.92
CA GLN A 14 31.74 5.48 15.42
C GLN A 14 31.84 4.25 16.35
N ILE A 15 31.64 3.06 15.77
CA ILE A 15 31.75 1.70 16.34
C ILE A 15 30.42 1.05 16.82
N ARG A 16 29.42 0.97 15.94
CA ARG A 16 28.48 -0.19 15.88
C ARG A 16 28.20 -0.62 14.43
N VAL A 17 29.20 -0.49 13.57
CA VAL A 17 29.23 -1.09 12.23
C VAL A 17 30.11 -2.34 12.31
N LEU A 18 29.53 -3.48 12.69
CA LEU A 18 30.10 -4.80 12.47
C LEU A 18 28.96 -5.79 12.20
N LEU A 19 28.77 -6.11 10.90
CA LEU A 19 28.61 -7.46 10.31
C LEU A 19 27.48 -8.33 10.93
N GLY A 20 26.36 -8.65 10.29
CA GLY A 20 26.12 -8.85 8.85
C GLY A 20 26.47 -10.29 8.44
N LEU A 21 25.48 -11.18 8.40
CA LEU A 21 25.27 -12.30 7.44
C LEU A 21 24.35 -13.40 8.03
N SER A 22 23.04 -13.26 7.84
CA SER A 22 22.11 -14.40 7.94
C SER A 22 21.62 -14.72 6.54
N ALA A 23 22.23 -15.72 5.91
CA ALA A 23 21.76 -16.28 4.66
C ALA A 23 20.54 -17.18 4.95
N VAL A 24 19.34 -16.69 4.65
CA VAL A 24 18.14 -17.52 4.66
C VAL A 24 17.95 -18.12 3.28
N VAL A 25 18.19 -19.43 3.18
CA VAL A 25 17.93 -20.25 2.00
C VAL A 25 16.43 -20.54 1.98
N PHE A 26 15.68 -19.88 1.09
CA PHE A 26 14.31 -20.29 0.77
C PHE A 26 14.33 -21.20 -0.45
N SER A 27 14.06 -22.49 -0.22
CA SER A 27 13.78 -23.47 -1.26
C SER A 27 12.40 -23.19 -1.86
N LEU A 28 12.36 -22.80 -3.14
CA LEU A 28 11.12 -22.74 -3.92
C LEU A 28 10.80 -24.16 -4.42
N THR A 29 9.87 -24.83 -3.76
CA THR A 29 9.26 -26.09 -4.20
C THR A 29 7.78 -25.88 -4.54
N GLY A 30 7.42 -26.19 -5.80
CA GLY A 30 6.05 -26.51 -6.27
C GLY A 30 5.12 -25.30 -6.48
N CYS A 31 4.24 -25.25 -7.49
CA CYS A 31 3.58 -26.33 -8.22
C CYS A 31 3.42 -26.00 -9.71
N SER A 32 3.74 -26.95 -10.60
CA SER A 32 3.21 -27.00 -11.96
C SER A 32 1.84 -27.66 -11.90
N SER A 33 0.75 -26.91 -12.16
CA SER A 33 -0.55 -27.51 -12.46
C SER A 33 -0.61 -27.85 -13.94
N THR A 34 -0.39 -29.13 -14.27
CA THR A 34 -0.87 -29.71 -15.54
C THR A 34 -2.29 -30.20 -15.28
N SER A 35 -3.27 -29.57 -15.92
CA SER A 35 -4.65 -30.03 -15.93
C SER A 35 -4.84 -30.87 -17.19
N ASP A 36 -4.60 -32.17 -17.10
CA ASP A 36 -5.11 -33.13 -18.05
C ASP A 36 -6.61 -33.30 -17.78
N ILE A 37 -7.46 -32.60 -18.55
CA ILE A 37 -8.91 -32.81 -18.54
C ILE A 37 -9.23 -33.86 -19.61
N GLU A 38 -9.55 -35.06 -19.12
CA GLU A 38 -10.10 -36.18 -19.86
C GLU A 38 -11.52 -35.83 -20.31
N TYR A 39 -11.74 -35.71 -21.62
CA TYR A 39 -13.03 -35.36 -22.22
C TYR A 39 -13.94 -36.60 -22.22
N GLY A 40 -14.60 -36.85 -21.09
CA GLY A 40 -15.68 -37.83 -20.97
C GLY A 40 -17.00 -37.20 -21.38
N SER A 41 -17.34 -37.32 -22.67
CA SER A 41 -18.71 -37.13 -23.16
C SER A 41 -19.60 -38.23 -22.59
N ASP A 42 -20.68 -37.87 -21.91
CA ASP A 42 -22.01 -38.48 -22.01
C ASP A 42 -22.87 -38.08 -20.79
N ALA A 43 -23.84 -37.19 -21.00
CA ALA A 43 -25.22 -37.33 -20.51
C ALA A 43 -25.96 -36.00 -20.68
N ALA A 44 -26.89 -36.02 -21.64
CA ALA A 44 -27.95 -35.05 -21.78
C ALA A 44 -28.74 -34.91 -20.46
N ASN A 45 -28.91 -33.67 -20.01
CA ASN A 45 -30.02 -33.27 -19.17
C ASN A 45 -30.61 -32.00 -19.76
N ASP A 46 -31.86 -32.14 -20.22
CA ASP A 46 -32.80 -31.08 -20.54
C ASP A 46 -32.76 -29.98 -19.46
N LEU A 47 -32.38 -28.76 -19.85
CA LEU A 47 -32.65 -27.55 -19.09
C LEU A 47 -33.42 -26.58 -20.00
N PRO A 48 -34.51 -25.99 -19.50
CA PRO A 48 -35.32 -25.05 -20.26
C PRO A 48 -34.49 -23.81 -20.60
N ASP A 49 -34.71 -23.34 -21.83
CA ASP A 49 -34.24 -22.09 -22.41
C ASP A 49 -34.59 -20.90 -21.50
N SER A 50 -33.73 -20.64 -20.52
CA SER A 50 -33.90 -19.61 -19.51
C SER A 50 -32.73 -18.64 -19.64
N TYR A 51 -33.00 -17.61 -20.45
CA TYR A 51 -32.30 -16.33 -20.50
C TYR A 51 -30.87 -16.44 -21.00
N GLU A 52 -30.70 -16.20 -22.31
CA GLU A 52 -29.47 -15.62 -22.87
C GLU A 52 -29.23 -14.26 -22.18
N GLN A 53 -28.73 -14.28 -20.95
CA GLN A 53 -28.05 -13.16 -20.35
C GLN A 53 -26.80 -12.97 -21.21
N SER A 54 -26.76 -11.90 -22.00
CA SER A 54 -25.62 -11.65 -22.87
C SER A 54 -24.36 -11.62 -22.01
N GLU A 55 -23.29 -12.26 -22.49
CA GLU A 55 -22.02 -12.36 -21.79
C GLU A 55 -21.49 -10.96 -21.37
N GLU A 56 -21.86 -9.93 -22.14
CA GLU A 56 -21.61 -8.51 -21.89
C GLU A 56 -22.35 -7.98 -20.64
N GLN A 57 -23.62 -8.34 -20.43
CA GLN A 57 -24.38 -7.92 -19.25
C GLN A 57 -23.89 -8.61 -17.97
N ALA A 58 -23.41 -9.86 -18.08
CA ALA A 58 -22.78 -10.57 -16.97
C ALA A 58 -21.41 -9.97 -16.59
N GLN A 59 -20.67 -9.41 -17.55
CA GLN A 59 -19.41 -8.71 -17.31
C GLN A 59 -19.63 -7.37 -16.61
N ASP A 60 -20.60 -6.56 -17.07
CA ASP A 60 -20.92 -5.28 -16.43
C ASP A 60 -21.33 -5.45 -14.95
N GLU A 61 -22.12 -6.49 -14.65
CA GLU A 61 -22.51 -6.81 -13.27
C GLU A 61 -21.29 -7.24 -12.44
N ALA A 62 -20.41 -8.08 -12.98
CA ALA A 62 -19.19 -8.53 -12.30
C ALA A 62 -18.23 -7.36 -12.01
N ASP A 63 -18.06 -6.44 -12.96
CA ASP A 63 -17.22 -5.26 -12.80
C ASP A 63 -17.78 -4.32 -11.72
N ALA A 64 -19.10 -4.16 -11.67
CA ALA A 64 -19.77 -3.40 -10.60
C ALA A 64 -19.58 -4.04 -9.22
N TYR A 65 -19.66 -5.37 -9.11
CA TYR A 65 -19.39 -6.08 -7.86
C TYR A 65 -17.93 -5.95 -7.41
N LEU A 66 -16.97 -6.02 -8.33
CA LEU A 66 -15.55 -5.86 -8.02
C LEU A 66 -15.21 -4.43 -7.56
N ASP A 67 -15.83 -3.41 -8.15
CA ASP A 67 -15.67 -2.02 -7.72
C ASP A 67 -16.25 -1.79 -6.32
N GLN A 68 -17.45 -2.33 -6.06
CA GLN A 68 -18.05 -2.29 -4.73
C GLN A 68 -17.15 -2.98 -3.70
N GLN A 69 -16.68 -4.20 -3.97
CA GLN A 69 -15.82 -4.94 -3.05
C GLN A 69 -14.52 -4.17 -2.77
N ARG A 70 -13.90 -3.57 -3.80
CA ARG A 70 -12.72 -2.72 -3.62
C ARG A 70 -13.00 -1.56 -2.68
N SER A 71 -14.14 -0.88 -2.84
CA SER A 71 -14.50 0.25 -1.98
C SER A 71 -14.72 -0.16 -0.52
N GLU A 72 -15.28 -1.35 -0.28
CA GLU A 72 -15.50 -1.91 1.06
C GLU A 72 -14.18 -2.36 1.72
N ASP A 73 -13.26 -2.93 0.95
CA ASP A 73 -11.92 -3.28 1.40
C ASP A 73 -11.13 -2.03 1.83
N PHE A 74 -11.22 -0.92 1.06
CA PHE A 74 -10.63 0.35 1.47
C PHE A 74 -11.28 0.96 2.72
N ALA A 75 -12.60 0.82 2.87
CA ALA A 75 -13.31 1.34 4.04
C ALA A 75 -13.01 0.56 5.34
N SER A 76 -12.66 -0.72 5.23
CA SER A 76 -12.36 -1.58 6.38
C SER A 76 -10.88 -1.62 6.78
N ALA A 77 -9.98 -1.16 5.91
CA ALA A 77 -8.52 -1.22 6.11
C ALA A 77 -7.92 -0.16 7.06
N GLY A 78 -8.74 0.75 7.59
CA GLY A 78 -8.25 1.90 8.36
C GLY A 78 -7.86 3.07 7.45
N TRP A 79 -7.07 4.01 7.97
CA TRP A 79 -6.55 5.12 7.17
C TRP A 79 -5.40 4.64 6.27
N GLY A 80 -5.46 4.99 4.98
CA GLY A 80 -4.37 4.83 4.03
C GLY A 80 -4.03 6.15 3.34
N CYS A 81 -2.74 6.42 3.15
CA CYS A 81 -2.24 7.64 2.53
C CYS A 81 -1.69 7.36 1.13
N THR A 82 -2.08 8.18 0.15
CA THR A 82 -1.68 8.07 -1.25
C THR A 82 -1.11 9.40 -1.73
N TRP A 83 -0.09 9.32 -2.57
CA TRP A 83 0.45 10.47 -3.31
C TRP A 83 -0.58 10.97 -4.32
N ASP A 84 -1.12 12.15 -4.07
CA ASP A 84 -2.13 12.83 -4.89
C ASP A 84 -1.76 14.32 -4.98
N PRO A 85 -0.84 14.69 -5.89
CA PRO A 85 -0.24 16.01 -5.90
C PRO A 85 -1.25 17.09 -6.28
N THR A 86 -1.25 18.18 -5.52
CA THR A 86 -2.17 19.32 -5.74
C THR A 86 -1.74 20.21 -6.92
N MET A 87 -0.51 20.01 -7.42
CA MET A 87 0.11 20.80 -8.48
C MET A 87 0.22 22.30 -8.15
N ASN A 88 0.19 22.65 -6.86
CA ASN A 88 0.47 23.99 -6.37
C ASN A 88 1.98 24.12 -6.01
N ASP A 89 2.38 25.26 -5.45
CA ASP A 89 3.77 25.48 -5.01
C ASP A 89 4.09 24.84 -3.64
N ASN A 90 3.10 24.22 -3.00
CA ASN A 90 3.16 23.61 -1.67
C ASN A 90 3.17 22.07 -1.76
N TRP A 91 4.29 21.50 -2.16
CA TRP A 91 4.47 20.04 -2.26
C TRP A 91 4.30 19.31 -0.91
N HIS A 92 4.28 20.02 0.22
CA HIS A 92 4.00 19.48 1.55
C HIS A 92 2.58 18.92 1.72
N ASP A 93 1.63 19.31 0.85
CA ASP A 93 0.24 18.86 0.88
C ASP A 93 -0.12 17.85 -0.22
N ASP A 94 0.89 17.27 -0.90
CA ASP A 94 0.71 16.33 -2.01
C ASP A 94 0.27 14.91 -1.59
N TYR A 95 0.06 14.68 -0.29
CA TYR A 95 -0.47 13.43 0.23
C TYR A 95 -1.91 13.58 0.69
N VAL A 96 -2.78 12.65 0.27
CA VAL A 96 -4.15 12.53 0.78
C VAL A 96 -4.28 11.21 1.53
N CYS A 97 -4.85 11.27 2.72
CA CYS A 97 -5.17 10.11 3.53
C CYS A 97 -6.69 9.92 3.57
N SER A 98 -7.15 8.67 3.50
CA SER A 98 -8.58 8.32 3.59
C SER A 98 -8.79 6.98 4.26
N ASN A 99 -9.95 6.83 4.92
CA ASN A 99 -10.46 5.56 5.43
C ASN A 99 -11.76 5.13 4.72
N GLY A 100 -12.00 5.63 3.51
CA GLY A 100 -13.22 5.41 2.74
C GLY A 100 -14.43 6.24 3.16
N THR A 101 -14.46 6.77 4.40
CA THR A 101 -15.56 7.63 4.90
C THR A 101 -15.15 9.07 5.15
N SER A 102 -13.87 9.29 5.39
CA SER A 102 -13.26 10.59 5.68
C SER A 102 -12.00 10.78 4.84
N TYR A 103 -11.63 12.04 4.64
CA TYR A 103 -10.44 12.45 3.90
C TYR A 103 -9.69 13.49 4.71
N ASP A 104 -8.37 13.42 4.66
CA ASP A 104 -7.48 14.39 5.27
C ASP A 104 -6.25 14.62 4.38
N ARG A 105 -5.81 15.87 4.29
CA ARG A 105 -4.66 16.29 3.47
C ARG A 105 -3.66 17.00 4.38
N PRO A 106 -2.74 16.28 5.04
CA PRO A 106 -1.81 16.86 5.99
C PRO A 106 -0.79 17.76 5.30
N ASN A 107 -0.31 18.77 6.03
CA ASN A 107 0.85 19.56 5.63
C ASN A 107 2.12 18.93 6.24
N LEU A 108 2.79 18.06 5.49
CA LEU A 108 3.91 17.25 5.95
C LEU A 108 5.22 18.05 5.93
N LEU A 109 6.06 17.93 6.97
CA LEU A 109 7.37 18.59 7.05
C LEU A 109 7.36 20.12 6.80
N PRO A 110 6.41 20.90 7.35
CA PRO A 110 6.18 22.30 6.94
C PRO A 110 7.32 23.28 7.27
N GLY A 111 8.34 22.84 8.01
CA GLY A 111 9.51 23.64 8.34
C GLY A 111 10.63 23.58 7.29
N ASP A 112 10.54 22.65 6.34
CA ASP A 112 11.62 22.34 5.42
C ASP A 112 11.37 23.00 4.05
N SER A 113 12.31 23.81 3.58
CA SER A 113 12.13 24.52 2.29
C SER A 113 12.27 23.63 1.06
N PHE A 114 12.85 22.45 1.23
CA PHE A 114 13.09 21.45 0.20
C PHE A 114 13.14 20.10 0.87
N VAL A 115 12.45 19.12 0.30
CA VAL A 115 12.38 17.75 0.82
C VAL A 115 12.44 16.82 -0.37
N GLU A 116 13.21 15.76 -0.19
CA GLU A 116 13.34 14.71 -1.17
C GLU A 116 12.13 13.78 -1.11
N ARG A 117 11.84 13.11 -2.23
CA ARG A 117 10.66 12.23 -2.32
C ARG A 117 10.56 11.22 -1.17
N TRP A 118 11.67 10.61 -0.79
CA TRP A 118 11.68 9.59 0.27
C TRP A 118 11.40 10.18 1.66
N GLU A 119 11.71 11.45 1.90
CA GLU A 119 11.47 12.12 3.19
C GLU A 119 9.97 12.39 3.36
N ILE A 120 9.30 12.89 2.32
CA ILE A 120 7.85 13.11 2.37
C ILE A 120 7.08 11.77 2.37
N ASP A 121 7.56 10.75 1.66
CA ASP A 121 6.99 9.39 1.71
C ASP A 121 7.07 8.82 3.13
N ALA A 122 8.21 9.00 3.82
CA ALA A 122 8.38 8.57 5.21
C ALA A 122 7.47 9.35 6.17
N ALA A 123 7.36 10.67 5.99
CA ALA A 123 6.47 11.50 6.79
C ALA A 123 4.99 11.11 6.61
N ALA A 124 4.58 10.75 5.38
CA ALA A 124 3.24 10.26 5.10
C ALA A 124 2.96 8.92 5.81
N ALA A 125 3.93 7.99 5.81
CA ALA A 125 3.80 6.71 6.51
C ALA A 125 3.72 6.88 8.04
N ASP A 126 4.49 7.81 8.62
CA ASP A 126 4.41 8.15 10.04
C ASP A 126 3.05 8.78 10.39
N TYR A 127 2.52 9.64 9.49
CA TYR A 127 1.20 10.24 9.66
C TYR A 127 0.07 9.19 9.58
N GLU A 128 0.11 8.31 8.58
CA GLU A 128 -0.80 7.17 8.45
C GLU A 128 -0.81 6.31 9.72
N THR A 129 0.37 5.99 10.23
CA THR A 129 0.52 5.25 11.50
C THR A 129 -0.14 5.98 12.66
N SER A 130 -0.07 7.32 12.70
CA SER A 130 -0.69 8.11 13.76
C SER A 130 -2.22 8.10 13.70
N LEU A 131 -2.80 8.03 12.50
CA LEU A 131 -4.24 7.95 12.28
C LEU A 131 -4.84 6.57 12.63
N ASN A 132 -4.01 5.53 12.61
CA ASN A 132 -4.39 4.14 12.90
C ASN A 132 -4.02 3.66 14.32
N ARG A 133 -3.67 4.56 15.24
CA ARG A 133 -3.45 4.26 16.66
C ARG A 133 -4.73 4.38 17.48
#